data_AF-A0A662RCE1-F1
#
_entry.id   AF-A0A662RCE1-F1
#
_cell.length_a   1.000
_cell.length_b   1.000
_cell.length_c   1.000
_cell.angle_alpha   90.00
_cell.angle_beta   90.00
_cell.angle_gamma   90.00
#
_symmetry.space_group_name_H-M   'P 1'
#
loop_
_entity.id
_entity.type
_entity.pdbx_description
1 polymer ?
#
loop_
_entity_poly.entity_id
_entity_poly.type
_entity_poly.pdbx_seq_one_letter_code
_entity_poly.pdbx_strand_id
1 'polypeptide(L)'
;MDKMNFIAGTLVLAGLLLLAALPAPASAGLAGFQYQREITIQENSGETLRDYQVLVELAGDDFPEEAQPDGDDIRFTDADGRELSYWIEVFDAGSKRAAIWVKVPLIPANGEARITMWYGNPGAESKGDGEAVFEFFDDFEGSGLDTRKWAQQNSAGGSLSIGGSTITFTNSGTGNYVWIHSLNTFAYPRWVEAKATKFNPGGVTVRMGESTGTTLNANWFYNYYNEYSVDVYRSNYRIVGDSSASGWAVSQIPTSDTSGILSFVWSATGAQRFDVNYVNKLTGADTTNAISNYYFYLGVAKSFAGDAQIDWVRVRKYSASEPTITLAPPAPATHTALSITKSPSPHSIRQFGETTITIAIENSCTTDATDIEITDTIHPSFDLTSGDFPNPKRYDLIRPGETRDLQYTIRAMESGTFTLDPANVTYADEDGNIQEAKSEPVSIKVIPSTEGSTAGGAPRNPSVSTASVQLHGEKTNVVLGEDILLKLSAVNLITKPTMHVQVIIIPPSGMSVTSSAFAKSGAGQYTTTYELEPGSGKDIEVAIRSNQVGDFDVNGRIIYYFGDDREDSEDHTLTLPITVRAEAEPVPDQTAGTSESEGSSTPGFAAVVAITGLLAAYLRRKI
;
A
#
# COMPACT_ATOMS: atom_id res chain seq x y z
N MET A 1 -12.45 72.17 -11.03
CA MET A 1 -12.27 71.97 -12.48
C MET A 1 -10.85 71.44 -12.64
N ASP A 2 -10.59 70.20 -13.07
CA ASP A 2 -11.50 69.27 -13.76
C ASP A 2 -11.46 67.81 -13.28
N LYS A 3 -12.65 67.20 -13.39
CA LYS A 3 -13.01 65.85 -13.85
C LYS A 3 -11.89 64.78 -13.85
N MET A 4 -11.97 63.74 -13.01
CA MET A 4 -12.92 62.60 -13.07
C MET A 4 -12.48 61.49 -14.04
N ASN A 5 -12.11 60.33 -13.48
CA ASN A 5 -12.50 59.02 -14.02
C ASN A 5 -12.41 57.95 -12.92
N PHE A 6 -13.57 57.39 -12.58
CA PHE A 6 -13.69 56.15 -11.79
C PHE A 6 -13.38 54.97 -12.73
N ILE A 7 -12.57 54.02 -12.27
CA ILE A 7 -12.54 52.66 -12.85
C ILE A 7 -13.04 51.72 -11.75
N ALA A 8 -14.22 51.14 -11.95
CA ALA A 8 -14.76 50.11 -11.08
C ALA A 8 -14.09 48.77 -11.44
N GLY A 9 -13.18 48.30 -10.59
CA GLY A 9 -12.62 46.95 -10.65
C GLY A 9 -13.47 46.00 -9.83
N THR A 10 -14.18 45.09 -10.49
CA THR A 10 -15.02 44.07 -9.84
C THR A 10 -14.14 43.08 -9.06
N LEU A 11 -14.24 43.08 -7.73
CA LEU A 11 -13.53 42.11 -6.89
C LEU A 11 -14.29 40.77 -6.88
N VAL A 12 -13.89 39.84 -7.73
CA VAL A 12 -14.41 38.47 -7.70
C VAL A 12 -13.72 37.73 -6.56
N LEU A 13 -14.42 37.61 -5.41
CA LEU A 13 -13.94 36.84 -4.27
C LEU A 13 -14.12 35.34 -4.55
N ALA A 14 -13.11 34.73 -5.16
CA ALA A 14 -13.05 33.28 -5.33
C ALA A 14 -12.87 32.62 -3.95
N GLY A 15 -13.96 32.19 -3.35
CA GLY A 15 -13.95 31.40 -2.12
C GLY A 15 -13.32 30.03 -2.40
N LEU A 16 -12.04 29.87 -2.02
CA LEU A 16 -11.39 28.57 -2.02
C LEU A 16 -12.09 27.72 -0.95
N LEU A 17 -12.94 26.79 -1.37
CA LEU A 17 -13.51 25.80 -0.47
C LEU A 17 -12.38 24.85 -0.08
N LEU A 18 -11.74 25.13 1.05
CA LEU A 18 -10.75 24.23 1.63
C LEU A 18 -11.53 22.99 2.12
N LEU A 19 -11.56 21.94 1.30
CA LEU A 19 -11.91 20.61 1.79
C LEU A 19 -10.82 20.24 2.80
N ALA A 20 -11.11 20.47 4.08
CA ALA A 20 -10.36 19.83 5.14
C ALA A 20 -10.59 18.33 4.97
N ALA A 21 -9.60 17.65 4.39
CA ALA A 21 -9.54 16.20 4.49
C ALA A 21 -9.56 15.86 5.98
N LEU A 22 -10.62 15.20 6.43
CA LEU A 22 -10.65 14.60 7.75
C LEU A 22 -9.40 13.72 7.86
N PRO A 23 -8.60 13.83 8.93
CA PRO A 23 -7.44 12.97 9.08
C PRO A 23 -7.92 11.52 9.04
N ALA A 24 -7.35 10.72 8.13
CA ALA A 24 -7.56 9.29 8.15
C ALA A 24 -7.15 8.76 9.53
N PRO A 25 -7.93 7.84 10.15
CA PRO A 25 -7.57 7.32 11.47
C PRO A 25 -6.20 6.65 11.40
N ALA A 26 -5.23 7.22 12.10
CA ALA A 26 -3.79 6.93 11.99
C ALA A 26 -3.36 5.58 12.62
N SER A 27 -4.27 4.60 12.65
CA SER A 27 -4.10 3.33 13.38
C SER A 27 -4.15 2.09 12.49
N ALA A 28 -4.70 2.16 11.28
CA ALA A 28 -4.96 0.97 10.46
C ALA A 28 -3.68 0.27 9.95
N GLY A 29 -2.57 1.00 9.78
CA GLY A 29 -1.30 0.47 9.28
C GLY A 29 -0.40 -0.18 10.35
N LEU A 30 -0.73 -0.01 11.64
CA LEU A 30 0.08 -0.45 12.77
C LEU A 30 -0.52 -1.65 13.52
N ALA A 31 -1.63 -2.24 13.04
CA ALA A 31 -2.15 -3.49 13.58
C ALA A 31 -1.08 -4.61 13.51
N GLY A 32 -0.96 -5.42 14.56
CA GLY A 32 -0.02 -6.54 14.63
C GLY A 32 1.36 -6.24 15.23
N PHE A 33 1.77 -4.99 15.42
CA PHE A 33 3.08 -4.61 15.96
C PHE A 33 3.06 -4.65 17.50
N GLN A 34 3.69 -5.64 18.12
CA GLN A 34 3.58 -5.89 19.56
C GLN A 34 4.35 -4.89 20.46
N TYR A 35 5.36 -4.20 19.91
CA TYR A 35 6.25 -3.33 20.68
C TYR A 35 6.38 -1.95 20.03
N GLN A 36 6.57 -0.94 20.87
CA GLN A 36 6.83 0.43 20.47
C GLN A 36 7.97 1.04 21.29
N ARG A 37 8.66 2.02 20.72
CA ARG A 37 9.77 2.73 21.36
C ARG A 37 9.75 4.20 20.95
N GLU A 38 9.55 5.09 21.92
CA GLU A 38 9.64 6.54 21.65
C GLU A 38 11.11 6.96 21.47
N ILE A 39 11.33 7.82 20.47
CA ILE A 39 12.63 8.38 20.12
C ILE A 39 12.52 9.90 20.16
N THR A 40 13.29 10.54 21.03
CA THR A 40 13.43 12.00 21.10
C THR A 40 14.64 12.45 20.27
N ILE A 41 14.45 13.48 19.45
CA ILE A 41 15.43 14.01 18.51
C ILE A 41 15.67 15.48 18.83
N GLN A 42 16.81 15.81 19.43
CA GLN A 42 17.20 17.17 19.79
C GLN A 42 17.98 17.85 18.66
N GLU A 43 17.54 19.05 18.28
CA GLU A 43 18.22 19.93 17.31
C GLU A 43 19.43 20.62 17.95
N ASN A 44 20.58 20.63 17.27
CA ASN A 44 21.88 21.05 17.83
C ASN A 44 22.61 22.15 17.03
N SER A 45 22.11 22.54 15.86
CA SER A 45 22.73 23.51 14.96
C SER A 45 22.19 24.93 15.13
N GLY A 46 21.00 25.07 15.71
CA GLY A 46 20.27 26.33 15.85
C GLY A 46 19.37 26.67 14.66
N GLU A 47 19.27 25.79 13.67
CA GLU A 47 18.46 25.96 12.46
C GLU A 47 17.26 24.98 12.44
N THR A 48 16.16 25.39 11.79
CA THR A 48 14.98 24.51 11.69
C THR A 48 15.17 23.52 10.54
N LEU A 49 15.32 22.25 10.89
CA LEU A 49 15.52 21.17 9.92
C LEU A 49 14.15 20.70 9.39
N ARG A 50 14.04 20.50 8.07
CA ARG A 50 12.83 20.05 7.38
C ARG A 50 13.15 18.88 6.46
N ASP A 51 12.29 17.86 6.47
CA ASP A 51 12.48 16.58 5.77
C ASP A 51 13.94 16.09 5.89
N TYR A 52 14.43 16.04 7.13
CA TYR A 52 15.83 15.78 7.45
C TYR A 52 16.04 14.30 7.71
N GLN A 53 17.11 13.74 7.17
CA GLN A 53 17.45 12.33 7.35
C GLN A 53 18.22 12.15 8.66
N VAL A 54 17.58 11.49 9.62
CA VAL A 54 18.12 11.22 10.95
C VAL A 54 18.55 9.75 11.04
N LEU A 55 19.76 9.50 11.53
CA LEU A 55 20.23 8.15 11.82
C LEU A 55 19.81 7.73 13.24
N VAL A 56 19.10 6.62 13.35
CA VAL A 56 18.81 5.90 14.58
C VAL A 56 19.73 4.69 14.65
N GLU A 57 20.68 4.70 15.60
CA GLU A 57 21.54 3.55 15.90
C GLU A 57 20.99 2.77 17.09
N LEU A 58 20.89 1.45 16.96
CA LEU A 58 20.39 0.53 17.99
C LEU A 58 21.46 -0.54 18.21
N ALA A 59 21.96 -0.68 19.44
CA ALA A 59 23.07 -1.60 19.73
C ALA A 59 22.99 -2.22 21.14
N GLY A 60 23.37 -3.49 21.26
CA GLY A 60 23.39 -4.18 22.56
C GLY A 60 22.00 -4.30 23.16
N ASP A 61 21.79 -3.75 24.36
CA ASP A 61 20.50 -3.76 25.07
C ASP A 61 19.45 -2.85 24.40
N ASP A 62 19.87 -1.96 23.47
CA ASP A 62 18.97 -1.12 22.68
C ASP A 62 18.45 -1.79 21.40
N PHE A 63 18.94 -2.98 21.07
CA PHE A 63 18.53 -3.72 19.87
C PHE A 63 17.12 -4.33 20.04
N PRO A 64 16.22 -4.21 19.04
CA PRO A 64 14.87 -4.78 19.13
C PRO A 64 14.91 -6.29 18.87
N GLU A 65 15.07 -7.08 19.93
CA GLU A 65 15.16 -8.56 19.83
C GLU A 65 13.86 -9.22 19.37
N GLU A 66 12.72 -8.54 19.57
CA GLU A 66 11.39 -9.04 19.20
C GLU A 66 11.01 -8.73 17.74
N ALA A 67 11.83 -7.97 17.01
CA ALA A 67 11.66 -7.73 15.58
C ALA A 67 12.05 -8.96 14.73
N GLN A 68 11.67 -8.97 13.46
CA GLN A 68 12.12 -9.98 12.50
C GLN A 68 13.66 -9.93 12.32
N PRO A 69 14.34 -11.05 12.00
CA PRO A 69 15.81 -11.10 11.97
C PRO A 69 16.50 -10.17 10.96
N ASP A 70 15.77 -9.66 9.98
CA ASP A 70 16.14 -8.70 8.93
C ASP A 70 15.57 -7.28 9.15
N GLY A 71 14.64 -7.11 10.09
CA GLY A 71 13.99 -5.83 10.41
C GLY A 71 12.85 -5.45 9.47
N ASP A 72 12.28 -6.39 8.70
CA ASP A 72 11.17 -6.10 7.77
C ASP A 72 9.90 -5.55 8.48
N ASP A 73 9.74 -5.87 9.76
CA ASP A 73 8.67 -5.38 10.64
C ASP A 73 9.04 -4.12 11.43
N ILE A 74 10.05 -3.34 11.03
CA ILE A 74 10.27 -2.01 11.60
C ILE A 74 9.31 -1.00 10.95
N ARG A 75 8.67 -0.13 11.74
CA ARG A 75 8.00 1.10 11.25
C ARG A 75 8.37 2.30 12.10
N PHE A 76 8.16 3.50 11.56
CA PHE A 76 8.26 4.75 12.31
C PHE A 76 7.01 5.60 12.09
N THR A 77 6.57 6.32 13.11
CA THR A 77 5.52 7.35 13.01
C THR A 77 5.94 8.69 13.61
N ASP A 78 5.36 9.78 13.12
CA ASP A 78 5.39 11.07 13.82
C ASP A 78 4.49 11.07 15.07
N ALA A 79 4.51 12.17 15.83
CA ALA A 79 3.70 12.36 17.03
C ALA A 79 2.17 12.43 16.78
N ASP A 80 1.74 12.59 15.51
CA ASP A 80 0.33 12.52 15.10
C ASP A 80 -0.05 11.11 14.57
N GLY A 81 0.86 10.12 14.65
CA GLY A 81 0.66 8.75 14.20
C GLY A 81 0.87 8.51 12.70
N ARG A 82 1.39 9.48 11.93
CA ARG A 82 1.62 9.28 10.48
C ARG A 82 2.90 8.49 10.24
N GLU A 83 2.83 7.45 9.41
CA GLU A 83 4.01 6.69 8.99
C GLU A 83 5.07 7.58 8.34
N LEU A 84 6.33 7.36 8.72
CA LEU A 84 7.51 8.05 8.21
C LEU A 84 8.33 7.13 7.31
N SER A 85 8.81 7.66 6.18
CA SER A 85 9.77 6.96 5.33
C SER A 85 11.06 6.68 6.10
N TYR A 86 11.52 5.44 6.03
CA TYR A 86 12.75 4.97 6.65
C TYR A 86 13.51 4.04 5.71
N TRP A 87 14.79 3.81 5.98
CA TRP A 87 15.63 2.88 5.24
C TRP A 87 16.65 2.23 6.18
N ILE A 88 16.79 0.90 6.08
CA ILE A 88 17.65 0.08 6.92
C ILE A 88 19.03 -0.02 6.25
N GLU A 89 20.06 0.54 6.88
CA GLU A 89 21.44 0.48 6.38
C GLU A 89 22.15 -0.83 6.73
N VAL A 90 21.81 -1.34 7.92
CA VAL A 90 22.16 -2.66 8.41
C VAL A 90 21.16 -3.03 9.50
N PHE A 91 20.74 -4.29 9.50
CA PHE A 91 20.06 -4.93 10.61
C PHE A 91 20.76 -6.28 10.81
N ASP A 92 21.42 -6.46 11.95
CA ASP A 92 22.20 -7.66 12.27
C ASP A 92 21.86 -8.10 13.69
N ALA A 93 20.88 -9.02 13.78
CA ALA A 93 20.50 -9.66 15.03
C ALA A 93 21.61 -10.50 15.66
N GLY A 94 22.59 -10.97 14.87
CA GLY A 94 23.73 -11.74 15.36
C GLY A 94 24.75 -10.90 16.13
N SER A 95 25.00 -9.65 15.70
CA SER A 95 25.82 -8.69 16.44
C SER A 95 25.02 -7.72 17.33
N LYS A 96 23.69 -7.86 17.36
CA LYS A 96 22.75 -6.92 17.99
C LYS A 96 23.04 -5.48 17.59
N ARG A 97 23.06 -5.21 16.28
CA ARG A 97 23.30 -3.86 15.73
C ARG A 97 22.35 -3.56 14.58
N ALA A 98 21.63 -2.45 14.69
CA ALA A 98 20.90 -1.84 13.57
C ALA A 98 21.28 -0.37 13.40
N ALA A 99 21.27 0.09 12.15
CA ALA A 99 21.43 1.49 11.78
C ALA A 99 20.32 1.82 10.77
N ILE A 100 19.42 2.72 11.15
CA ILE A 100 18.18 2.97 10.42
C ILE A 100 18.02 4.47 10.19
N TRP A 101 17.89 4.88 8.95
CA TRP A 101 17.69 6.28 8.58
C TRP A 101 16.20 6.59 8.48
N VAL A 102 15.74 7.64 9.14
CA VAL A 102 14.33 8.07 9.16
C VAL A 102 14.23 9.50 8.66
N LYS A 103 13.28 9.76 7.75
CA LYS A 103 13.02 11.11 7.23
C LYS A 103 12.03 11.84 8.13
N VAL A 104 12.54 12.77 8.94
CA VAL A 104 11.74 13.52 9.91
C VAL A 104 11.23 14.83 9.27
N PRO A 105 9.90 15.07 9.18
CA PRO A 105 9.36 16.22 8.44
C PRO A 105 9.76 17.58 9.01
N LEU A 106 9.89 17.69 10.33
CA LEU A 106 10.24 18.93 11.03
C LEU A 106 10.99 18.64 12.33
N ILE A 107 12.14 19.29 12.52
CA ILE A 107 12.85 19.38 13.79
C ILE A 107 13.06 20.88 14.07
N PRO A 108 12.38 21.48 15.07
CA PRO A 108 12.47 22.91 15.34
C PRO A 108 13.87 23.33 15.79
N ALA A 109 14.32 24.53 15.38
CA ALA A 109 15.61 25.11 15.80
C ALA A 109 15.78 25.12 17.34
N ASN A 110 16.86 24.51 17.84
CA ASN A 110 17.15 24.28 19.27
C ASN A 110 16.04 23.52 20.05
N GLY A 111 15.07 22.91 19.36
CA GLY A 111 13.95 22.18 19.94
C GLY A 111 14.05 20.68 19.74
N GLU A 112 12.97 19.99 20.10
CA GLU A 112 12.86 18.53 19.95
C GLU A 112 11.80 18.16 18.90
N ALA A 113 12.02 17.03 18.22
CA ALA A 113 10.98 16.25 17.57
C ALA A 113 10.85 14.89 18.28
N ARG A 114 9.65 14.28 18.22
CA ARG A 114 9.39 12.92 18.72
C ARG A 114 8.86 12.06 17.59
N ILE A 115 9.40 10.85 17.49
CA ILE A 115 8.93 9.79 16.60
C ILE A 115 8.78 8.50 17.41
N THR A 116 7.93 7.58 16.97
CA THR A 116 7.77 6.26 17.59
C THR A 116 8.22 5.19 16.61
N MET A 117 9.13 4.32 17.05
CA MET A 117 9.48 3.09 16.33
C MET A 117 8.52 1.98 16.75
N TRP A 118 8.03 1.19 15.81
CA TRP A 118 7.13 0.04 16.05
C TRP A 118 7.76 -1.23 15.49
N TYR A 119 7.59 -2.35 16.19
CA TYR A 119 8.16 -3.65 15.81
C TYR A 119 7.44 -4.82 16.50
N GLY A 120 7.85 -6.05 16.20
CA GLY A 120 7.24 -7.27 16.71
C GLY A 120 6.00 -7.70 15.94
N ASN A 121 6.00 -7.53 14.62
CA ASN A 121 4.97 -8.04 13.72
C ASN A 121 5.57 -9.11 12.77
N PRO A 122 5.48 -10.41 13.11
CA PRO A 122 6.10 -11.48 12.33
C PRO A 122 5.41 -11.74 10.97
N GLY A 123 4.31 -11.04 10.66
CA GLY A 123 3.63 -11.09 9.36
C GLY A 123 3.81 -9.84 8.50
N ALA A 124 4.62 -8.87 8.94
CA ALA A 124 4.86 -7.63 8.20
C ALA A 124 5.95 -7.82 7.12
N GLU A 125 5.69 -7.34 5.91
CA GLU A 125 6.68 -7.18 4.84
C GLU A 125 7.47 -5.86 5.01
N SER A 126 8.69 -5.75 4.48
CA SER A 126 9.44 -4.49 4.48
C SER A 126 8.68 -3.29 3.91
N LYS A 127 8.77 -2.13 4.58
CA LYS A 127 8.41 -0.80 4.03
C LYS A 127 9.62 0.14 3.90
N GLY A 128 10.84 -0.38 4.00
CA GLY A 128 12.07 0.41 3.87
C GLY A 128 12.27 0.91 2.44
N ASP A 129 12.51 2.21 2.26
CA ASP A 129 12.68 2.84 0.94
C ASP A 129 13.72 3.98 1.02
N GLY A 130 14.89 3.75 0.42
CA GLY A 130 15.98 4.73 0.36
C GLY A 130 15.66 5.94 -0.53
N GLU A 131 14.90 5.76 -1.62
CA GLU A 131 14.47 6.85 -2.51
C GLU A 131 13.51 7.80 -1.80
N ALA A 132 12.63 7.26 -0.96
CA ALA A 132 11.72 8.08 -0.16
C ALA A 132 12.47 8.86 0.91
N VAL A 133 13.55 8.32 1.50
CA VAL A 133 14.32 8.95 2.59
C VAL A 133 15.25 10.06 2.10
N PHE A 134 16.13 9.78 1.14
CA PHE A 134 17.26 10.63 0.78
C PHE A 134 16.91 11.66 -0.31
N GLU A 135 17.80 12.61 -0.61
CA GLU A 135 17.63 13.51 -1.78
C GLU A 135 18.06 12.83 -3.09
N PHE A 136 18.83 11.76 -2.98
CA PHE A 136 19.22 10.83 -4.04
C PHE A 136 19.66 9.53 -3.39
N PHE A 137 19.32 8.39 -4.00
CA PHE A 137 19.71 7.07 -3.55
C PHE A 137 20.01 6.17 -4.75
N ASP A 138 20.90 5.19 -4.57
CA ASP A 138 21.03 4.04 -5.48
C ASP A 138 21.77 2.90 -4.75
N ASP A 139 21.13 1.73 -4.68
CA ASP A 139 21.65 0.45 -4.18
C ASP A 139 22.03 -0.52 -5.33
N PHE A 140 21.98 -0.01 -6.57
CA PHE A 140 22.39 -0.72 -7.78
C PHE A 140 21.68 -2.08 -7.97
N GLU A 141 20.40 -2.15 -7.60
CA GLU A 141 19.57 -3.32 -7.88
C GLU A 141 19.48 -3.64 -9.39
N GLY A 142 19.25 -4.92 -9.69
CA GLY A 142 19.11 -5.42 -11.06
C GLY A 142 20.43 -5.83 -11.71
N SER A 143 20.61 -5.50 -13.00
CA SER A 143 21.65 -6.07 -13.87
C SER A 143 22.38 -5.05 -14.76
N GLY A 144 22.14 -3.75 -14.57
CA GLY A 144 22.71 -2.69 -15.37
C GLY A 144 22.49 -1.32 -14.74
N LEU A 145 23.28 -0.33 -15.16
CA LEU A 145 23.25 1.01 -14.59
C LEU A 145 21.95 1.73 -14.95
N ASP A 146 21.25 2.34 -13.98
CA ASP A 146 20.09 3.18 -14.29
C ASP A 146 20.53 4.47 -14.99
N THR A 147 20.40 4.47 -16.31
CA THR A 147 20.71 5.61 -17.18
C THR A 147 19.74 6.79 -17.03
N ARG A 148 18.70 6.67 -16.17
CA ARG A 148 17.86 7.79 -15.73
C ARG A 148 18.43 8.52 -14.51
N LYS A 149 19.30 7.86 -13.73
CA LYS A 149 20.04 8.45 -12.61
C LYS A 149 21.45 8.88 -13.00
N TRP A 150 22.12 8.10 -13.87
CA TRP A 150 23.56 8.21 -14.11
C TRP A 150 23.96 8.40 -15.58
N ALA A 151 24.99 9.21 -15.78
CA ALA A 151 25.83 9.17 -16.97
C ALA A 151 27.17 8.49 -16.65
N GLN A 152 27.53 7.46 -17.43
CA GLN A 152 28.82 6.78 -17.36
C GLN A 152 29.88 7.50 -18.21
N GLN A 153 31.12 7.54 -17.73
CA GLN A 153 32.28 7.93 -18.53
C GLN A 153 33.50 7.06 -18.23
N ASN A 154 34.13 6.50 -19.26
CA ASN A 154 35.29 5.62 -19.09
C ASN A 154 36.32 5.72 -20.23
N SER A 155 37.56 5.39 -19.89
CA SER A 155 38.61 5.04 -20.85
C SER A 155 38.38 3.65 -21.46
N ALA A 156 39.08 3.33 -22.56
CA ALA A 156 39.07 2.01 -23.18
C ALA A 156 39.44 0.84 -22.24
N GLY A 157 40.25 1.10 -21.21
CA GLY A 157 40.63 0.10 -20.21
C GLY A 157 39.96 0.28 -18.84
N GLY A 158 38.86 1.04 -18.76
CA GLY A 158 38.02 1.12 -17.56
C GLY A 158 36.59 0.68 -17.89
N SER A 159 35.95 -0.02 -16.96
CA SER A 159 34.62 -0.60 -17.17
C SER A 159 33.85 -0.73 -15.85
N LEU A 160 32.53 -0.76 -15.92
CA LEU A 160 31.67 -1.09 -14.79
C LEU A 160 30.77 -2.30 -15.09
N SER A 161 30.35 -2.99 -14.04
CA SER A 161 29.35 -4.06 -14.07
C SER A 161 28.52 -4.04 -12.80
N ILE A 162 27.24 -4.39 -12.89
CA ILE A 162 26.32 -4.50 -11.74
C ILE A 162 25.85 -5.94 -11.62
N GLY A 163 25.76 -6.44 -10.39
CA GLY A 163 25.17 -7.73 -10.09
C GLY A 163 25.18 -8.03 -8.59
N GLY A 164 24.05 -8.50 -8.07
CA GLY A 164 23.86 -8.75 -6.63
C GLY A 164 23.82 -7.47 -5.81
N SER A 165 23.08 -6.46 -6.28
CA SER A 165 22.92 -5.13 -5.65
C SER A 165 24.27 -4.51 -5.27
N THR A 166 25.18 -4.46 -6.24
CA THR A 166 26.53 -3.92 -6.09
C THR A 166 27.07 -3.54 -7.46
N ILE A 167 27.59 -2.32 -7.58
CA ILE A 167 28.36 -1.87 -8.74
C ILE A 167 29.85 -2.14 -8.53
N THR A 168 30.49 -2.76 -9.52
CA THR A 168 31.94 -3.00 -9.56
C THR A 168 32.58 -2.10 -10.61
N PHE A 169 33.45 -1.21 -10.18
CA PHE A 169 34.32 -0.39 -11.04
C PHE A 169 35.65 -1.10 -11.25
N THR A 170 36.04 -1.34 -12.51
CA THR A 170 37.28 -2.02 -12.87
C THR A 170 38.23 -1.08 -13.61
N ASN A 171 39.51 -1.11 -13.23
CA ASN A 171 40.60 -0.41 -13.88
C ASN A 171 41.67 -1.41 -14.33
N SER A 172 42.07 -1.38 -15.61
CA SER A 172 43.12 -2.25 -16.15
C SER A 172 44.54 -1.67 -16.09
N GLY A 173 44.74 -0.41 -15.64
CA GLY A 173 46.08 0.14 -15.41
C GLY A 173 46.18 1.66 -15.44
N THR A 174 47.41 2.17 -15.22
CA THR A 174 47.74 3.56 -14.85
C THR A 174 47.20 4.69 -15.73
N GLY A 175 46.80 4.42 -16.97
CA GLY A 175 46.18 5.42 -17.86
C GLY A 175 44.65 5.43 -17.88
N ASN A 176 44.00 4.45 -17.24
CA ASN A 176 42.57 4.18 -17.38
C ASN A 176 41.76 4.67 -16.18
N TYR A 177 40.46 4.85 -16.40
CA TYR A 177 39.48 5.34 -15.43
C TYR A 177 38.07 4.88 -15.84
N VAL A 178 37.15 4.86 -14.87
CA VAL A 178 35.70 4.76 -15.08
C VAL A 178 34.98 5.51 -13.96
N TRP A 179 33.97 6.28 -14.35
CA TRP A 179 33.16 7.14 -13.49
C TRP A 179 31.68 6.98 -13.81
N ILE A 180 30.84 7.26 -12.83
CA ILE A 180 29.45 7.68 -13.02
C ILE A 180 29.26 9.05 -12.36
N HIS A 181 28.40 9.89 -12.94
CA HIS A 181 27.92 11.11 -12.31
C HIS A 181 26.39 11.21 -12.44
N SER A 182 25.75 11.83 -11.45
CA SER A 182 24.31 12.02 -11.42
C SER A 182 23.85 12.85 -12.63
N LEU A 183 22.63 12.61 -13.13
CA LEU A 183 22.01 13.48 -14.13
C LEU A 183 21.41 14.74 -13.50
N ASN A 184 21.02 14.66 -12.23
CA ASN A 184 20.53 15.78 -11.44
C ASN A 184 21.66 16.48 -10.69
N THR A 185 21.48 17.78 -10.42
CA THR A 185 22.36 18.56 -9.53
C THR A 185 21.70 18.79 -8.18
N PHE A 186 22.48 18.76 -7.10
CA PHE A 186 22.01 18.93 -5.73
C PHE A 186 22.28 20.36 -5.21
N ALA A 187 21.43 20.82 -4.30
CA ALA A 187 21.55 22.13 -3.67
C ALA A 187 22.52 22.05 -2.49
N TYR A 188 23.56 22.88 -2.53
CA TYR A 188 24.65 22.85 -1.55
C TYR A 188 24.29 23.53 -0.22
N PRO A 189 24.82 23.08 0.94
CA PRO A 189 25.68 21.88 1.13
C PRO A 189 24.86 20.60 1.36
N ARG A 190 25.40 19.43 0.97
CA ARG A 190 24.90 18.10 1.34
C ARG A 190 26.04 17.17 1.69
N TRP A 191 25.72 16.11 2.41
CA TRP A 191 26.59 14.94 2.49
C TRP A 191 26.39 14.09 1.23
N VAL A 192 27.50 13.72 0.59
CA VAL A 192 27.55 12.66 -0.42
C VAL A 192 28.24 11.44 0.18
N GLU A 193 27.59 10.27 0.11
CA GLU A 193 27.99 9.08 0.87
C GLU A 193 27.93 7.81 0.00
N ALA A 194 28.87 6.89 0.19
CA ALA A 194 28.95 5.62 -0.54
C ALA A 194 29.50 4.49 0.33
N LYS A 195 28.80 3.35 0.39
CA LYS A 195 29.28 2.13 1.08
C LYS A 195 30.12 1.30 0.12
N ALA A 196 31.44 1.39 0.25
CA ALA A 196 32.35 0.55 -0.50
C ALA A 196 32.55 -0.79 0.24
N THR A 197 32.08 -1.89 -0.34
CA THR A 197 32.24 -3.25 0.20
C THR A 197 33.64 -3.80 -0.05
N LYS A 198 34.32 -3.32 -1.08
CA LYS A 198 35.69 -3.70 -1.42
C LYS A 198 36.41 -2.58 -2.17
N PHE A 199 37.66 -2.32 -1.82
CA PHE A 199 38.63 -1.64 -2.66
C PHE A 199 40.05 -2.08 -2.27
N ASN A 200 40.98 -2.00 -3.22
CA ASN A 200 42.40 -2.17 -2.94
C ASN A 200 43.08 -0.80 -3.05
N PRO A 201 43.45 -0.13 -1.94
CA PRO A 201 44.13 1.16 -1.97
C PRO A 201 45.38 1.15 -2.86
N GLY A 202 46.17 0.07 -2.79
CA GLY A 202 47.39 -0.10 -3.59
C GLY A 202 47.15 -0.42 -5.07
N GLY A 203 45.91 -0.72 -5.44
CA GLY A 203 45.45 -0.94 -6.82
C GLY A 203 44.76 0.32 -7.35
N VAL A 204 43.43 0.36 -7.17
CA VAL A 204 42.58 1.45 -7.66
C VAL A 204 42.45 2.57 -6.66
N THR A 205 42.28 3.78 -7.17
CA THR A 205 41.87 4.92 -6.34
C THR A 205 40.38 5.11 -6.48
N VAL A 206 39.63 4.71 -5.45
CA VAL A 206 38.22 5.10 -5.32
C VAL A 206 38.21 6.62 -5.10
N ARG A 207 37.48 7.34 -5.94
CA ARG A 207 37.26 8.78 -5.79
C ARG A 207 35.77 9.06 -5.86
N MET A 208 35.30 9.83 -4.89
CA MET A 208 33.91 10.26 -4.72
C MET A 208 33.89 11.76 -4.50
N GLY A 209 32.90 12.49 -5.02
CA GLY A 209 32.87 13.93 -4.80
C GLY A 209 31.73 14.69 -5.46
N GLU A 210 31.95 16.00 -5.50
CA GLU A 210 31.05 17.02 -6.00
C GLU A 210 31.71 17.74 -7.18
N SER A 211 30.96 18.00 -8.26
CA SER A 211 31.47 18.77 -9.39
C SER A 211 30.47 19.78 -9.94
N THR A 212 30.95 20.96 -10.31
CA THR A 212 30.16 22.03 -10.93
C THR A 212 29.94 21.83 -12.44
N GLY A 213 30.38 20.71 -13.03
CA GLY A 213 30.19 20.43 -14.45
C GLY A 213 30.51 18.99 -14.86
N THR A 214 30.05 18.58 -16.04
CA THR A 214 30.17 17.20 -16.57
C THR A 214 31.16 17.07 -17.74
N THR A 215 31.87 18.15 -18.07
CA THR A 215 32.87 18.18 -19.15
C THR A 215 34.28 17.96 -18.62
N LEU A 216 35.04 17.08 -19.28
CA LEU A 216 36.42 16.78 -18.91
C LEU A 216 37.31 18.04 -18.83
N ASN A 217 38.00 18.20 -17.72
CA ASN A 217 39.01 19.23 -17.54
C ASN A 217 40.21 18.98 -18.49
N ALA A 218 40.70 20.03 -19.13
CA ALA A 218 41.80 19.99 -20.09
C ALA A 218 43.20 19.74 -19.44
N ASN A 219 43.27 19.44 -18.13
CA ASN A 219 44.47 19.08 -17.38
C ASN A 219 44.44 17.59 -16.96
N TRP A 220 44.26 16.72 -17.97
CA TRP A 220 43.80 15.32 -17.99
C TRP A 220 44.59 14.29 -17.15
N PHE A 221 45.58 14.71 -16.37
CA PHE A 221 46.49 13.82 -15.63
C PHE A 221 46.12 13.63 -14.15
N TYR A 222 45.36 14.54 -13.54
CA TYR A 222 45.12 14.53 -12.07
C TYR A 222 43.67 14.79 -11.61
N ASN A 223 42.97 15.79 -12.17
CA ASN A 223 41.57 16.10 -11.87
C ASN A 223 40.73 15.95 -13.15
N TYR A 224 39.54 15.35 -13.06
CA TYR A 224 38.74 14.98 -14.23
C TYR A 224 37.65 16.01 -14.56
N TYR A 225 37.08 16.64 -13.55
CA TYR A 225 36.26 17.85 -13.64
C TYR A 225 36.89 18.98 -12.82
N ASN A 226 36.19 20.13 -12.75
CA ASN A 226 36.42 21.08 -11.67
C ASN A 226 35.74 20.47 -10.43
N GLU A 227 36.54 19.83 -9.57
CA GLU A 227 36.05 18.80 -8.66
C GLU A 227 36.56 18.97 -7.22
N TYR A 228 35.68 18.63 -6.29
CA TYR A 228 35.98 18.50 -4.87
C TYR A 228 35.72 17.08 -4.46
N SER A 229 36.77 16.38 -4.03
CA SER A 229 36.73 14.93 -3.92
C SER A 229 37.40 14.41 -2.67
N VAL A 230 37.01 13.19 -2.33
CA VAL A 230 37.72 12.32 -1.40
C VAL A 230 38.25 11.12 -2.15
N ASP A 231 39.51 10.81 -1.91
CA ASP A 231 40.22 9.71 -2.56
C ASP A 231 40.67 8.70 -1.52
N VAL A 232 40.58 7.42 -1.89
CA VAL A 232 41.33 6.34 -1.23
C VAL A 232 42.48 5.93 -2.14
N TYR A 233 43.66 6.55 -1.94
CA TYR A 233 44.81 6.47 -2.84
C TYR A 233 46.01 5.77 -2.19
N ARG A 234 46.47 4.64 -2.74
CA ARG A 234 47.63 3.81 -2.32
C ARG A 234 47.58 3.23 -0.91
N SER A 235 47.55 4.12 0.07
CA SER A 235 47.60 3.85 1.51
C SER A 235 47.18 5.09 2.29
N ASN A 236 46.39 5.99 1.66
CA ASN A 236 46.03 7.28 2.20
C ASN A 236 44.58 7.63 1.84
N TYR A 237 43.85 8.16 2.82
CA TYR A 237 42.71 9.01 2.53
C TYR A 237 43.21 10.41 2.16
N ARG A 238 42.53 11.08 1.23
CA ARG A 238 42.83 12.45 0.80
C ARG A 238 41.55 13.23 0.57
N ILE A 239 41.57 14.52 0.90
CA ILE A 239 40.65 15.52 0.34
C ILE A 239 41.39 16.23 -0.80
N VAL A 240 40.76 16.40 -1.95
CA VAL A 240 41.32 17.03 -3.16
C VAL A 240 40.45 18.23 -3.58
N GLY A 241 41.08 19.30 -4.04
CA GLY A 241 40.40 20.52 -4.50
C GLY A 241 40.86 20.99 -5.89
N ASP A 242 39.95 21.71 -6.55
CA ASP A 242 40.03 22.13 -7.95
C ASP A 242 41.29 22.94 -8.30
N SER A 243 41.67 23.91 -7.46
CA SER A 243 42.78 24.84 -7.74
C SER A 243 44.18 24.20 -7.70
N SER A 244 44.29 22.89 -7.45
CA SER A 244 45.56 22.18 -7.37
C SER A 244 46.11 21.84 -8.77
N ALA A 245 46.88 22.76 -9.36
CA ALA A 245 47.56 22.62 -10.66
C ALA A 245 48.59 21.46 -10.77
N SER A 246 48.57 20.51 -9.83
CA SER A 246 49.50 19.39 -9.69
C SER A 246 48.99 18.24 -8.79
N GLY A 247 47.67 18.16 -8.50
CA GLY A 247 47.08 17.01 -7.79
C GLY A 247 47.54 16.82 -6.34
N TRP A 248 47.72 17.92 -5.60
CA TRP A 248 48.08 17.88 -4.18
C TRP A 248 46.81 17.87 -3.32
N ALA A 249 46.78 16.98 -2.33
CA ALA A 249 45.68 16.89 -1.38
C ALA A 249 45.62 18.13 -0.49
N VAL A 250 44.41 18.66 -0.24
CA VAL A 250 44.12 19.67 0.78
C VAL A 250 44.46 19.12 2.16
N SER A 251 44.20 17.82 2.37
CA SER A 251 44.45 17.10 3.62
C SER A 251 44.62 15.61 3.33
N GLN A 252 45.50 14.90 4.06
CA GLN A 252 45.68 13.45 3.89
C GLN A 252 46.17 12.75 5.16
N ILE A 253 45.76 11.49 5.34
CA ILE A 253 46.16 10.63 6.46
C ILE A 253 46.37 9.19 5.97
N PRO A 254 47.29 8.40 6.54
CA PRO A 254 47.43 6.98 6.19
C PRO A 254 46.16 6.17 6.49
N THR A 255 45.90 5.15 5.68
CA THR A 255 44.88 4.10 5.92
C THR A 255 45.35 2.76 5.38
N SER A 256 44.86 1.68 5.99
CA SER A 256 44.94 0.30 5.52
C SER A 256 43.57 -0.33 5.28
N ASP A 257 42.50 0.46 5.37
CA ASP A 257 41.12 0.00 5.19
C ASP A 257 40.90 -0.46 3.74
N THR A 258 39.99 -1.40 3.54
CA THR A 258 39.64 -1.99 2.23
C THR A 258 38.13 -1.99 1.97
N SER A 259 37.35 -1.42 2.88
CA SER A 259 35.90 -1.27 2.83
C SER A 259 35.47 -0.18 3.82
N GLY A 260 34.22 0.27 3.72
CA GLY A 260 33.61 1.23 4.64
C GLY A 260 32.66 2.20 3.94
N ILE A 261 31.89 2.93 4.75
CA ILE A 261 31.04 4.04 4.31
C ILE A 261 31.93 5.27 4.22
N LEU A 262 32.17 5.74 3.00
CA LEU A 262 32.87 6.98 2.70
C LEU A 262 31.83 8.11 2.73
N SER A 263 32.05 9.14 3.55
CA SER A 263 31.13 10.29 3.66
C SER A 263 31.89 11.60 3.48
N PHE A 264 31.49 12.41 2.51
CA PHE A 264 32.10 13.71 2.22
C PHE A 264 31.07 14.84 2.26
N VAL A 265 31.48 15.98 2.81
CA VAL A 265 30.74 17.24 2.69
C VAL A 265 31.69 18.41 2.57
N TRP A 266 31.27 19.39 1.77
CA TRP A 266 31.84 20.72 1.74
C TRP A 266 30.76 21.71 2.23
N SER A 267 31.13 22.60 3.14
CA SER A 267 30.21 23.55 3.81
C SER A 267 30.44 24.99 3.31
N ALA A 268 29.41 25.83 3.38
CA ALA A 268 29.39 27.17 2.77
C ALA A 268 30.43 28.19 3.27
N THR A 269 31.24 27.82 4.27
CA THR A 269 32.41 28.57 4.73
C THR A 269 33.70 28.19 4.00
N GLY A 270 33.64 27.21 3.09
CA GLY A 270 34.79 26.57 2.45
C GLY A 270 35.34 25.36 3.22
N ALA A 271 34.87 25.09 4.44
CA ALA A 271 35.35 23.97 5.25
C ALA A 271 34.85 22.62 4.71
N GLN A 272 35.78 21.67 4.56
CA GLN A 272 35.59 20.32 4.02
C GLN A 272 35.75 19.29 5.13
N ARG A 273 34.91 18.27 5.14
CA ARG A 273 34.92 17.17 6.12
C ARG A 273 34.81 15.84 5.38
N PHE A 274 35.69 14.91 5.74
CA PHE A 274 35.64 13.52 5.26
C PHE A 274 35.68 12.54 6.41
N ASP A 275 34.68 11.68 6.43
CA ASP A 275 34.41 10.69 7.47
C ASP A 275 34.40 9.28 6.85
N VAL A 276 34.78 8.29 7.66
CA VAL A 276 34.71 6.87 7.29
C VAL A 276 34.00 6.13 8.41
N ASN A 277 32.89 5.47 8.08
CA ASN A 277 31.97 4.86 9.04
C ASN A 277 31.54 5.87 10.12
N TYR A 278 31.11 7.06 9.69
CA TYR A 278 30.70 8.20 10.53
C TYR A 278 31.78 8.79 11.47
N VAL A 279 33.00 8.26 11.44
CA VAL A 279 34.14 8.79 12.20
C VAL A 279 34.94 9.74 11.33
N ASN A 280 35.09 11.00 11.76
CA ASN A 280 35.91 11.97 11.05
C ASN A 280 37.37 11.51 10.90
N LYS A 281 37.87 11.51 9.67
CA LYS A 281 39.25 11.14 9.32
C LYS A 281 40.07 12.34 8.86
N LEU A 282 39.45 13.26 8.12
CA LEU A 282 40.09 14.45 7.57
C LEU A 282 39.18 15.67 7.67
N THR A 283 39.81 16.81 7.87
CA THR A 283 39.24 18.12 7.58
C THR A 283 40.15 18.88 6.63
N GLY A 284 39.56 19.77 5.84
CA GLY A 284 40.24 20.66 4.90
C GLY A 284 39.52 22.01 4.82
N ALA A 285 40.10 22.96 4.11
CA ALA A 285 39.44 24.21 3.79
C ALA A 285 39.90 24.70 2.41
N ASP A 286 38.94 24.96 1.53
CA ASP A 286 39.16 25.64 0.27
C ASP A 286 38.02 26.64 0.03
N THR A 287 38.40 27.88 -0.27
CA THR A 287 37.50 29.03 -0.49
C THR A 287 37.66 29.60 -1.90
N THR A 288 38.41 28.95 -2.78
CA THR A 288 38.77 29.50 -4.11
C THR A 288 37.64 29.49 -5.13
N ASN A 289 36.58 28.69 -4.92
CA ASN A 289 35.50 28.49 -5.88
C ASN A 289 34.14 29.02 -5.42
N ALA A 290 33.33 29.41 -6.41
CA ALA A 290 31.95 29.82 -6.21
C ALA A 290 31.06 28.60 -5.94
N ILE A 291 30.40 28.60 -4.78
CA ILE A 291 29.42 27.59 -4.39
C ILE A 291 28.23 27.64 -5.35
N SER A 292 27.93 26.51 -5.99
CA SER A 292 26.76 26.33 -6.87
C SER A 292 26.11 24.97 -6.62
N ASN A 293 25.00 24.69 -7.31
CA ASN A 293 24.53 23.32 -7.43
C ASN A 293 25.60 22.46 -8.10
N TYR A 294 25.64 21.16 -7.76
CA TYR A 294 26.69 20.25 -8.18
C TYR A 294 26.15 18.86 -8.53
N TYR A 295 26.89 18.16 -9.38
CA TYR A 295 26.71 16.75 -9.65
C TYR A 295 27.45 15.91 -8.61
N PHE A 296 26.80 14.85 -8.13
CA PHE A 296 27.46 13.80 -7.36
C PHE A 296 28.16 12.85 -8.33
N TYR A 297 29.41 12.48 -8.05
CA TYR A 297 30.15 11.52 -8.88
C TYR A 297 30.96 10.52 -8.07
N LEU A 298 31.16 9.34 -8.66
CA LEU A 298 31.85 8.21 -8.04
C LEU A 298 32.54 7.35 -9.11
N GLY A 299 33.67 6.73 -8.76
CA GLY A 299 34.31 5.71 -9.59
C GLY A 299 35.77 5.49 -9.21
N VAL A 300 36.58 5.09 -10.21
CA VAL A 300 38.01 4.83 -10.03
C VAL A 300 38.87 5.70 -10.95
N ALA A 301 39.84 6.39 -10.33
CA ALA A 301 40.76 7.30 -10.99
C ALA A 301 41.90 6.59 -11.74
N LYS A 302 42.67 7.36 -12.52
CA LYS A 302 43.93 6.94 -13.14
C LYS A 302 44.95 6.52 -12.09
N SER A 303 45.05 5.21 -11.86
CA SER A 303 45.91 4.55 -10.87
C SER A 303 46.14 3.10 -11.27
N PHE A 304 46.67 2.25 -10.39
CA PHE A 304 47.05 0.89 -10.77
C PHE A 304 45.81 0.02 -11.08
N ALA A 305 46.08 -1.16 -11.67
CA ALA A 305 45.03 -2.09 -12.02
C ALA A 305 44.36 -2.67 -10.76
N GLY A 306 43.06 -2.96 -10.86
CA GLY A 306 42.26 -3.53 -9.78
C GLY A 306 40.79 -3.16 -9.90
N ASP A 307 40.05 -3.42 -8.82
CA ASP A 307 38.61 -3.19 -8.74
C ASP A 307 38.17 -2.57 -7.41
N ALA A 308 37.03 -1.88 -7.45
CA ALA A 308 36.31 -1.39 -6.29
C ALA A 308 34.82 -1.72 -6.43
N GLN A 309 34.18 -2.08 -5.33
CA GLN A 309 32.78 -2.50 -5.25
C GLN A 309 32.03 -1.59 -4.29
N ILE A 310 30.89 -1.09 -4.73
CA ILE A 310 30.02 -0.17 -4.00
C ILE A 310 28.63 -0.81 -3.92
N ASP A 311 28.12 -0.90 -2.70
CA ASP A 311 26.83 -1.51 -2.34
C ASP A 311 25.69 -0.50 -2.55
N TRP A 312 25.82 0.68 -1.95
CA TRP A 312 24.89 1.80 -2.17
C TRP A 312 25.60 3.14 -2.15
N VAL A 313 24.90 4.15 -2.68
CA VAL A 313 25.26 5.57 -2.61
C VAL A 313 24.04 6.42 -2.27
N ARG A 314 24.27 7.60 -1.67
CA ARG A 314 23.21 8.56 -1.37
C ARG A 314 23.68 10.00 -1.26
N VAL A 315 22.71 10.92 -1.35
CA VAL A 315 22.88 12.34 -1.01
C VAL A 315 21.86 12.70 0.07
N ARG A 316 22.32 13.25 1.21
CA ARG A 316 21.47 13.64 2.35
C ARG A 316 21.76 15.05 2.84
N LYS A 317 20.79 15.66 3.53
CA LYS A 317 20.94 17.04 4.03
C LYS A 317 22.10 17.16 5.01
N TYR A 318 22.78 18.30 4.95
CA TYR A 318 23.85 18.67 5.87
C TYR A 318 23.31 19.52 7.00
N SER A 319 23.76 19.24 8.22
CA SER A 319 23.69 20.15 9.37
C SER A 319 25.11 20.40 9.90
N ALA A 320 25.35 21.61 10.42
CA ALA A 320 26.62 21.95 11.06
C ALA A 320 26.88 21.14 12.35
N SER A 321 25.81 20.69 13.00
CA SER A 321 25.80 19.76 14.13
C SER A 321 24.65 18.78 13.96
N GLU A 322 24.94 17.48 13.88
CA GLU A 322 23.88 16.48 13.70
C GLU A 322 22.94 16.43 14.93
N PRO A 323 21.64 16.10 14.75
CA PRO A 323 20.72 15.94 15.87
C PRO A 323 21.16 14.86 16.87
N THR A 324 20.82 15.02 18.15
CA THR A 324 21.07 14.00 19.18
C THR A 324 19.84 13.14 19.38
N ILE A 325 20.04 11.82 19.40
CA ILE A 325 19.00 10.82 19.57
C ILE A 325 18.99 10.32 21.02
N THR A 326 17.81 10.29 21.62
CA THR A 326 17.57 9.66 22.93
C THR A 326 16.44 8.67 22.79
N LEU A 327 16.71 7.42 23.17
CA LEU A 327 15.75 6.32 23.09
C LEU A 327 15.07 6.14 24.45
N ALA A 328 13.74 6.12 24.49
CA ALA A 328 12.99 5.67 25.67
C ALA A 328 13.19 4.14 25.86
N PRO A 329 12.87 3.55 27.02
CA PRO A 329 12.76 2.09 27.13
C PRO A 329 11.69 1.54 26.17
N PRO A 330 11.86 0.30 25.65
CA PRO A 330 10.78 -0.40 24.96
C PRO A 330 9.51 -0.49 25.82
N ALA A 331 8.35 -0.35 25.17
CA ALA A 331 7.04 -0.52 25.78
C ALA A 331 6.17 -1.44 24.91
N PRO A 332 5.25 -2.22 25.49
CA PRO A 332 4.20 -2.88 24.73
C PRO A 332 3.39 -1.86 23.90
N ALA A 333 3.04 -2.23 22.68
CA ALA A 333 2.13 -1.45 21.86
C ALA A 333 0.71 -1.55 22.45
N THR A 334 0.13 -0.42 22.83
CA THR A 334 -1.27 -0.36 23.25
C THR A 334 -2.16 -0.30 22.01
N HIS A 335 -2.53 -1.47 21.48
CA HIS A 335 -3.56 -1.55 20.44
C HIS A 335 -4.90 -1.18 21.06
N THR A 336 -5.61 -0.25 20.42
CA THR A 336 -7.00 -0.01 20.81
C THR A 336 -7.82 -1.26 20.51
N ALA A 337 -8.74 -1.54 21.42
CA ALA A 337 -9.81 -2.53 21.37
C ALA A 337 -10.41 -2.89 20.00
N LEU A 338 -11.11 -4.05 19.95
CA LEU A 338 -12.05 -4.46 18.89
C LEU A 338 -12.62 -3.25 18.14
N SER A 339 -12.21 -3.04 16.89
CA SER A 339 -12.70 -1.91 16.13
C SER A 339 -14.14 -2.18 15.70
N ILE A 340 -15.01 -1.17 15.82
CA ILE A 340 -16.43 -1.30 15.54
C ILE A 340 -16.90 -0.13 14.66
N THR A 341 -17.55 -0.47 13.55
CA THR A 341 -18.10 0.50 12.61
C THR A 341 -19.60 0.26 12.43
N LYS A 342 -20.35 1.34 12.22
CA LYS A 342 -21.79 1.32 11.96
C LYS A 342 -22.03 2.04 10.64
N SER A 343 -22.87 1.48 9.76
CA SER A 343 -23.16 2.07 8.45
C SER A 343 -24.59 1.79 7.97
N PRO A 344 -25.41 2.81 7.68
CA PRO A 344 -26.71 2.65 7.05
C PRO A 344 -26.57 2.57 5.52
N SER A 345 -27.25 1.62 4.88
CA SER A 345 -27.34 1.53 3.43
C SER A 345 -28.82 1.35 3.01
N PRO A 346 -29.42 2.31 2.27
CA PRO A 346 -28.85 3.59 1.84
C PRO A 346 -28.88 4.69 2.92
N HIS A 347 -27.83 5.54 2.95
CA HIS A 347 -27.69 6.69 3.86
C HIS A 347 -28.77 7.80 3.70
N SER A 348 -29.59 7.73 2.65
CA SER A 348 -30.70 8.65 2.41
C SER A 348 -31.91 7.90 1.88
N ILE A 349 -33.07 8.12 2.51
CA ILE A 349 -34.34 7.44 2.22
C ILE A 349 -35.51 8.42 2.16
N ARG A 350 -36.69 7.97 1.72
CA ARG A 350 -37.95 8.71 1.89
C ARG A 350 -38.62 8.32 3.19
N GLN A 351 -39.56 9.15 3.67
CA GLN A 351 -40.43 8.77 4.79
C GLN A 351 -41.21 7.50 4.42
N PHE A 352 -41.25 6.54 5.33
CA PHE A 352 -41.69 5.15 5.18
C PHE A 352 -40.80 4.25 4.30
N GLY A 353 -39.66 4.75 3.83
CA GLY A 353 -38.60 3.95 3.22
C GLY A 353 -37.72 3.25 4.26
N GLU A 354 -36.97 2.24 3.82
CA GLU A 354 -36.14 1.38 4.66
C GLU A 354 -34.64 1.55 4.38
N THR A 355 -33.82 1.35 5.41
CA THR A 355 -32.36 1.26 5.31
C THR A 355 -31.85 0.10 6.17
N THR A 356 -30.89 -0.64 5.66
CA THR A 356 -30.19 -1.68 6.41
C THR A 356 -28.99 -1.08 7.11
N ILE A 357 -28.91 -1.23 8.42
CA ILE A 357 -27.75 -0.90 9.24
C ILE A 357 -26.84 -2.11 9.28
N THR A 358 -25.56 -1.92 8.97
CA THR A 358 -24.50 -2.91 9.21
C THR A 358 -23.62 -2.44 10.36
N ILE A 359 -23.47 -3.27 11.38
CA ILE A 359 -22.44 -3.15 12.42
C ILE A 359 -21.35 -4.15 12.05
N ALA A 360 -20.15 -3.68 11.72
CA ALA A 360 -18.99 -4.53 11.45
C ALA A 360 -17.97 -4.37 12.57
N ILE A 361 -17.47 -5.50 13.08
CA ILE A 361 -16.52 -5.59 14.19
C ILE A 361 -15.29 -6.35 13.71
N GLU A 362 -14.10 -5.81 13.93
CA GLU A 362 -12.84 -6.42 13.53
C GLU A 362 -11.88 -6.48 14.72
N ASN A 363 -11.33 -7.67 15.00
CA ASN A 363 -10.27 -7.79 15.98
C ASN A 363 -8.92 -7.40 15.35
N SER A 364 -8.57 -6.12 15.50
CA SER A 364 -7.30 -5.56 15.03
C SER A 364 -6.11 -5.86 15.94
N CYS A 365 -6.30 -6.60 17.05
CA CYS A 365 -5.23 -7.02 17.97
C CYS A 365 -4.56 -8.33 17.51
N THR A 366 -3.43 -8.68 18.13
CA THR A 366 -2.70 -9.95 17.91
C THR A 366 -3.21 -11.12 18.75
N THR A 367 -4.16 -10.88 19.65
CA THR A 367 -4.66 -11.84 20.63
C THR A 367 -6.16 -12.08 20.47
N ASP A 368 -6.63 -13.24 20.94
CA ASP A 368 -8.04 -13.63 20.87
C ASP A 368 -8.90 -12.74 21.77
N ALA A 369 -9.91 -12.07 21.20
CA ALA A 369 -10.95 -11.40 21.97
C ALA A 369 -12.00 -12.44 22.39
N THR A 370 -12.45 -12.40 23.65
CA THR A 370 -13.44 -13.35 24.20
C THR A 370 -14.57 -12.66 24.95
N ASP A 371 -15.65 -13.39 25.28
CA ASP A 371 -16.87 -12.87 25.95
C ASP A 371 -17.40 -11.57 25.31
N ILE A 372 -17.49 -11.55 23.97
CA ILE A 372 -17.90 -10.36 23.22
C ILE A 372 -19.41 -10.20 23.33
N GLU A 373 -19.88 -9.06 23.83
CA GLU A 373 -21.29 -8.66 23.90
C GLU A 373 -21.52 -7.34 23.14
N ILE A 374 -22.46 -7.35 22.20
CA ILE A 374 -22.70 -6.21 21.28
C ILE A 374 -24.10 -5.68 21.52
N THR A 375 -24.21 -4.37 21.71
CA THR A 375 -25.48 -3.67 21.93
C THR A 375 -25.58 -2.44 21.04
N ASP A 376 -26.79 -2.08 20.62
CA ASP A 376 -27.06 -0.86 19.86
C ASP A 376 -28.51 -0.44 20.12
N THR A 377 -28.87 0.80 19.80
CA THR A 377 -30.19 1.38 20.05
C THR A 377 -30.87 1.80 18.75
N ILE A 378 -32.17 1.53 18.64
CA ILE A 378 -32.99 1.98 17.51
C ILE A 378 -33.49 3.39 17.83
N HIS A 379 -33.14 4.36 16.98
CA HIS A 379 -33.53 5.75 17.16
C HIS A 379 -35.06 5.91 17.06
N PRO A 380 -35.74 6.66 17.96
CA PRO A 380 -37.20 6.67 18.09
C PRO A 380 -38.02 7.01 16.82
N SER A 381 -37.44 7.75 15.88
CA SER A 381 -38.08 8.09 14.59
C SER A 381 -38.08 6.94 13.55
N PHE A 382 -37.65 5.73 13.92
CA PHE A 382 -37.59 4.56 13.06
C PHE A 382 -38.22 3.31 13.70
N ASP A 383 -38.95 2.54 12.90
CA ASP A 383 -39.39 1.18 13.26
C ASP A 383 -38.33 0.16 12.83
N LEU A 384 -38.14 -0.92 13.59
CA LEU A 384 -37.48 -2.12 13.09
C LEU A 384 -38.40 -2.87 12.12
N THR A 385 -37.88 -3.31 10.97
CA THR A 385 -38.65 -4.11 10.01
C THR A 385 -38.02 -5.46 9.66
N SER A 386 -36.71 -5.63 9.84
CA SER A 386 -36.03 -6.92 9.71
C SER A 386 -34.74 -6.97 10.55
N GLY A 387 -34.22 -8.17 10.79
CA GLY A 387 -33.07 -8.43 11.66
C GLY A 387 -33.46 -8.65 13.12
N ASP A 388 -32.69 -9.50 13.80
CA ASP A 388 -32.95 -9.95 15.17
C ASP A 388 -32.37 -8.94 16.18
N PHE A 389 -33.05 -7.80 16.31
CA PHE A 389 -32.60 -6.64 17.08
C PHE A 389 -33.73 -6.10 17.99
N PRO A 390 -33.46 -5.46 19.16
CA PRO A 390 -32.18 -5.20 19.77
C PRO A 390 -31.73 -6.28 20.78
N ASN A 391 -30.55 -6.82 20.47
CA ASN A 391 -29.45 -7.32 21.30
C ASN A 391 -29.46 -7.04 22.82
N PRO A 392 -28.77 -7.88 23.64
CA PRO A 392 -27.39 -8.34 23.39
C PRO A 392 -27.19 -9.56 22.46
N LYS A 393 -26.27 -9.43 21.49
CA LYS A 393 -25.68 -10.58 20.77
C LYS A 393 -24.36 -10.91 21.44
N ARG A 394 -24.06 -12.21 21.58
CA ARG A 394 -22.79 -12.68 22.12
C ARG A 394 -21.98 -13.48 21.10
N TYR A 395 -20.66 -13.39 21.18
CA TYR A 395 -19.71 -14.29 20.54
C TYR A 395 -18.68 -14.74 21.58
N ASP A 396 -18.36 -16.03 21.61
CA ASP A 396 -17.39 -16.57 22.57
C ASP A 396 -15.94 -16.17 22.20
N LEU A 397 -15.69 -15.96 20.90
CA LEU A 397 -14.36 -15.76 20.32
C LEU A 397 -14.41 -14.95 19.02
N ILE A 398 -13.50 -13.97 18.89
CA ILE A 398 -13.12 -13.34 17.60
C ILE A 398 -11.59 -13.35 17.54
N ARG A 399 -11.03 -14.04 16.54
CA ARG A 399 -9.57 -14.19 16.38
C ARG A 399 -8.90 -12.93 15.81
N PRO A 400 -7.58 -12.75 15.98
CA PRO A 400 -6.80 -11.73 15.28
C PRO A 400 -7.11 -11.67 13.77
N GLY A 401 -7.45 -10.47 13.28
CA GLY A 401 -7.83 -10.22 11.89
C GLY A 401 -9.19 -10.78 11.46
N GLU A 402 -9.99 -11.34 12.37
CA GLU A 402 -11.33 -11.83 12.06
C GLU A 402 -12.39 -10.72 12.16
N THR A 403 -13.29 -10.68 11.19
CA THR A 403 -14.41 -9.73 11.13
C THR A 403 -15.75 -10.41 11.42
N ARG A 404 -16.67 -9.71 12.08
CA ARG A 404 -18.07 -10.09 12.34
C ARG A 404 -19.00 -8.97 11.93
N ASP A 405 -19.95 -9.28 11.04
CA ASP A 405 -20.98 -8.36 10.59
C ASP A 405 -22.34 -8.73 11.20
N LEU A 406 -23.08 -7.73 11.68
CA LEU A 406 -24.47 -7.83 12.12
C LEU A 406 -25.31 -6.85 11.30
N GLN A 407 -26.48 -7.29 10.84
CA GLN A 407 -27.37 -6.46 10.02
C GLN A 407 -28.80 -6.43 10.58
N TYR A 408 -29.41 -5.25 10.53
CA TYR A 408 -30.82 -5.03 10.85
C TYR A 408 -31.40 -3.91 9.98
N THR A 409 -32.66 -4.00 9.61
CA THR A 409 -33.33 -3.06 8.70
C THR A 409 -34.32 -2.21 9.48
N ILE A 410 -34.23 -0.89 9.30
CA ILE A 410 -35.10 0.09 9.94
C ILE A 410 -35.85 0.93 8.91
N ARG A 411 -37.09 1.29 9.23
CA ARG A 411 -37.99 2.11 8.41
C ARG A 411 -38.21 3.47 9.04
N ALA A 412 -37.99 4.55 8.29
CA ALA A 412 -38.19 5.90 8.82
C ALA A 412 -39.68 6.26 8.93
N MET A 413 -40.11 6.71 10.11
CA MET A 413 -41.50 7.10 10.36
C MET A 413 -41.71 8.62 10.25
N GLU A 414 -40.65 9.39 10.43
CA GLU A 414 -40.62 10.86 10.35
C GLU A 414 -39.63 11.33 9.29
N SER A 415 -39.83 12.52 8.73
CA SER A 415 -38.89 13.16 7.79
C SER A 415 -37.96 14.15 8.50
N GLY A 416 -36.67 14.13 8.18
CA GLY A 416 -35.65 14.95 8.84
C GLY A 416 -34.24 14.40 8.60
N THR A 417 -33.24 14.96 9.28
CA THR A 417 -31.93 14.31 9.42
C THR A 417 -31.84 13.78 10.83
N PHE A 418 -31.59 12.49 10.99
CA PHE A 418 -31.54 11.81 12.28
C PHE A 418 -30.15 11.22 12.51
N THR A 419 -29.57 11.48 13.68
CA THR A 419 -28.33 10.84 14.10
C THR A 419 -28.67 9.56 14.85
N LEU A 420 -28.17 8.43 14.37
CA LEU A 420 -28.20 7.18 15.11
C LEU A 420 -27.10 7.19 16.17
N ASP A 421 -27.44 6.72 17.37
CA ASP A 421 -26.49 6.52 18.46
C ASP A 421 -25.40 5.49 18.09
N PRO A 422 -24.22 5.55 18.73
CA PRO A 422 -23.20 4.51 18.63
C PRO A 422 -23.69 3.10 18.98
N ALA A 423 -23.23 2.12 18.21
CA ALA A 423 -23.18 0.74 18.68
C ALA A 423 -22.05 0.59 19.71
N ASN A 424 -22.26 -0.19 20.78
CA ASN A 424 -21.25 -0.51 21.78
C ASN A 424 -20.91 -2.01 21.72
N VAL A 425 -19.65 -2.35 21.97
CA VAL A 425 -19.19 -3.71 22.21
C VAL A 425 -18.39 -3.77 23.50
N THR A 426 -18.68 -4.74 24.35
CA THR A 426 -17.84 -5.11 25.50
C THR A 426 -17.22 -6.47 25.26
N TYR A 427 -15.98 -6.69 25.70
CA TYR A 427 -15.27 -7.96 25.51
C TYR A 427 -14.15 -8.12 26.55
N ALA A 428 -13.68 -9.34 26.77
CA ALA A 428 -12.50 -9.64 27.58
C ALA A 428 -11.23 -9.66 26.72
N ASP A 429 -10.18 -8.98 27.20
CA ASP A 429 -8.82 -9.04 26.65
C ASP A 429 -8.04 -10.30 27.09
N GLU A 430 -6.78 -10.44 26.67
CA GLU A 430 -5.92 -11.61 26.98
C GLU A 430 -5.70 -11.79 28.50
N ASP A 431 -5.63 -10.69 29.25
CA ASP A 431 -5.52 -10.68 30.71
C ASP A 431 -6.87 -10.95 31.41
N GLY A 432 -7.96 -11.06 30.65
CA GLY A 432 -9.32 -11.28 31.15
C GLY A 432 -10.01 -10.03 31.68
N ASN A 433 -9.51 -8.83 31.38
CA ASN A 433 -10.16 -7.58 31.77
C ASN A 433 -11.26 -7.22 30.78
N ILE A 434 -12.40 -6.74 31.28
CA ILE A 434 -13.50 -6.28 30.43
C ILE A 434 -13.21 -4.87 29.90
N GLN A 435 -13.19 -4.76 28.57
CA GLN A 435 -12.98 -3.55 27.81
C GLN A 435 -14.27 -3.14 27.09
N GLU A 436 -14.38 -1.88 26.64
CA GLU A 436 -15.52 -1.34 25.89
C GLU A 436 -15.04 -0.54 24.67
N ALA A 437 -15.65 -0.77 23.50
CA ALA A 437 -15.44 0.00 22.28
C ALA A 437 -16.78 0.45 21.67
N LYS A 438 -16.77 1.56 20.90
CA LYS A 438 -17.98 2.22 20.39
C LYS A 438 -17.79 2.67 18.95
N SER A 439 -18.85 2.58 18.14
CA SER A 439 -18.83 3.14 16.78
C SER A 439 -18.94 4.66 16.82
N GLU A 440 -18.53 5.34 15.75
CA GLU A 440 -18.98 6.72 15.53
C GLU A 440 -20.51 6.76 15.33
N PRO A 441 -21.19 7.86 15.73
CA PRO A 441 -22.61 8.07 15.44
C PRO A 441 -22.82 8.40 13.96
N VAL A 442 -23.91 7.94 13.36
CA VAL A 442 -24.14 8.09 11.90
C VAL A 442 -25.46 8.78 11.59
N SER A 443 -25.43 9.75 10.69
CA SER A 443 -26.62 10.47 10.24
C SER A 443 -27.31 9.80 9.05
N ILE A 444 -28.63 9.65 9.12
CA ILE A 444 -29.51 9.27 8.01
C ILE A 444 -30.36 10.48 7.61
N LYS A 445 -30.49 10.71 6.30
CA LYS A 445 -31.38 11.73 5.76
C LYS A 445 -32.70 11.11 5.28
N VAL A 446 -33.83 11.61 5.80
CA VAL A 446 -35.18 11.16 5.43
C VAL A 446 -35.95 12.29 4.76
N ILE A 447 -36.28 12.09 3.49
CA ILE A 447 -36.98 13.07 2.64
C ILE A 447 -38.51 12.92 2.82
N PRO A 448 -39.28 14.01 3.01
CA PRO A 448 -40.74 13.94 3.15
C PRO A 448 -41.43 13.26 1.96
N SER A 449 -42.48 12.49 2.25
CA SER A 449 -43.36 11.91 1.24
C SER A 449 -44.50 12.88 0.92
N THR A 450 -44.41 13.56 -0.22
CA THR A 450 -45.40 14.57 -0.65
C THR A 450 -46.61 13.95 -1.32
N GLU A 451 -47.77 13.93 -0.66
CA GLU A 451 -49.07 13.89 -1.33
C GLU A 451 -50.12 14.77 -0.62
N GLY A 452 -50.99 15.40 -1.43
CA GLY A 452 -52.16 16.11 -0.90
C GLY A 452 -52.87 17.01 -1.91
N SER A 453 -53.83 16.46 -2.67
CA SER A 453 -55.15 17.09 -2.93
C SER A 453 -56.07 16.15 -3.73
N THR A 454 -57.38 16.38 -3.69
CA THR A 454 -58.43 15.40 -3.98
C THR A 454 -59.16 15.54 -5.33
N ALA A 455 -59.69 14.38 -5.77
CA ALA A 455 -60.92 14.18 -6.57
C ALA A 455 -60.95 14.44 -8.09
N GLY A 456 -61.19 13.36 -8.85
CA GLY A 456 -62.17 13.34 -9.95
C GLY A 456 -61.71 12.97 -11.37
N GLY A 457 -61.66 11.67 -11.71
CA GLY A 457 -61.49 11.22 -13.10
C GLY A 457 -61.40 9.71 -13.31
N ALA A 458 -62.25 9.16 -14.18
CA ALA A 458 -62.44 7.74 -14.53
C ALA A 458 -61.15 6.94 -14.90
N PRO A 459 -61.16 5.59 -14.82
CA PRO A 459 -59.94 4.78 -14.79
C PRO A 459 -59.21 4.69 -16.14
N ARG A 460 -57.88 4.65 -16.08
CA ARG A 460 -57.01 4.13 -17.16
C ARG A 460 -56.15 2.99 -16.63
N ASN A 461 -55.91 2.02 -17.52
CA ASN A 461 -55.30 0.72 -17.26
C ASN A 461 -53.81 0.80 -16.81
N PRO A 462 -53.27 -0.29 -16.24
CA PRO A 462 -51.98 -0.27 -15.55
C PRO A 462 -50.76 -0.35 -16.49
N SER A 463 -49.63 0.13 -15.96
CA SER A 463 -48.23 -0.31 -16.20
C SER A 463 -47.72 -0.51 -17.64
N VAL A 464 -46.64 0.19 -17.98
CA VAL A 464 -45.58 -0.34 -18.84
C VAL A 464 -44.25 -0.18 -18.10
N SER A 465 -43.73 -1.29 -17.56
CA SER A 465 -42.32 -1.36 -17.14
C SER A 465 -41.43 -1.29 -18.39
N THR A 466 -40.37 -0.48 -18.35
CA THR A 466 -39.58 -0.13 -19.54
C THR A 466 -38.31 -0.97 -19.76
N ALA A 467 -37.96 -1.86 -18.83
CA ALA A 467 -37.04 -2.97 -19.06
C ALA A 467 -37.58 -4.25 -18.39
N SER A 468 -37.47 -5.40 -19.07
CA SER A 468 -37.75 -6.70 -18.47
C SER A 468 -36.46 -7.26 -17.88
N VAL A 469 -36.29 -7.09 -16.57
CA VAL A 469 -35.21 -7.70 -15.82
C VAL A 469 -35.72 -8.97 -15.15
N GLN A 470 -34.99 -10.08 -15.28
CA GLN A 470 -35.28 -11.32 -14.57
C GLN A 470 -33.99 -11.98 -14.06
N LEU A 471 -34.06 -12.52 -12.84
CA LEU A 471 -33.00 -13.30 -12.20
C LEU A 471 -33.52 -14.73 -12.05
N HIS A 472 -32.83 -15.70 -12.63
CA HIS A 472 -33.14 -17.13 -12.51
C HIS A 472 -31.86 -17.92 -12.26
N GLY A 473 -31.89 -18.90 -11.37
CA GLY A 473 -30.80 -19.86 -11.17
C GLY A 473 -31.01 -21.13 -11.99
N GLU A 474 -29.96 -21.71 -12.56
CA GLU A 474 -30.06 -23.02 -13.24
C GLU A 474 -30.42 -24.17 -12.28
N LYS A 475 -30.03 -24.02 -11.00
CA LYS A 475 -30.44 -24.89 -9.89
C LYS A 475 -30.69 -24.05 -8.64
N THR A 476 -31.81 -24.27 -7.97
CA THR A 476 -32.15 -23.65 -6.66
C THR A 476 -32.08 -24.66 -5.50
N ASN A 477 -31.72 -25.92 -5.77
CA ASN A 477 -31.54 -26.96 -4.75
C ASN A 477 -30.24 -27.73 -5.07
N VAL A 478 -29.18 -27.47 -4.30
CA VAL A 478 -27.79 -27.84 -4.62
C VAL A 478 -27.09 -28.50 -3.44
N VAL A 479 -25.98 -29.19 -3.70
CA VAL A 479 -25.15 -29.79 -2.65
C VAL A 479 -24.08 -28.79 -2.19
N LEU A 480 -23.65 -28.89 -0.93
CA LEU A 480 -22.54 -28.10 -0.38
C LEU A 480 -21.30 -28.14 -1.29
N GLY A 481 -20.76 -26.98 -1.65
CA GLY A 481 -19.58 -26.85 -2.52
C GLY A 481 -19.85 -26.93 -4.03
N GLU A 482 -21.09 -27.21 -4.45
CA GLU A 482 -21.51 -27.14 -5.85
C GLU A 482 -21.55 -25.68 -6.36
N ASP A 483 -21.05 -25.43 -7.58
CA ASP A 483 -21.17 -24.11 -8.22
C ASP A 483 -22.61 -23.89 -8.74
N ILE A 484 -23.20 -22.77 -8.35
CA ILE A 484 -24.53 -22.33 -8.72
C ILE A 484 -24.42 -21.24 -9.78
N LEU A 485 -24.97 -21.48 -10.97
CA LEU A 485 -25.01 -20.49 -12.04
C LEU A 485 -26.31 -19.67 -11.95
N LEU A 486 -26.16 -18.38 -11.66
CA LEU A 486 -27.20 -17.37 -11.74
C LEU A 486 -27.19 -16.73 -13.12
N LYS A 487 -28.36 -16.57 -13.74
CA LYS A 487 -28.53 -15.84 -15.00
C LYS A 487 -29.43 -14.65 -14.82
N LEU A 488 -28.96 -13.53 -15.33
CA LEU A 488 -29.59 -12.23 -15.21
C LEU A 488 -29.74 -11.62 -16.59
N SER A 489 -30.96 -11.58 -17.09
CA SER A 489 -31.26 -11.09 -18.43
C SER A 489 -31.66 -9.61 -18.39
N ALA A 490 -30.98 -8.78 -19.19
CA ALA A 490 -31.33 -7.37 -19.40
C ALA A 490 -31.45 -7.08 -20.90
N VAL A 491 -32.48 -6.32 -21.31
CA VAL A 491 -32.75 -6.00 -22.73
C VAL A 491 -33.01 -4.51 -22.89
N ASN A 492 -32.22 -3.84 -23.74
CA ASN A 492 -32.48 -2.46 -24.14
C ASN A 492 -33.42 -2.43 -25.35
N LEU A 493 -34.51 -1.66 -25.28
CA LEU A 493 -35.48 -1.55 -26.35
C LEU A 493 -34.98 -0.62 -27.47
N ILE A 494 -35.29 -0.93 -28.73
CA ILE A 494 -34.80 -0.23 -29.94
C ILE A 494 -35.08 1.29 -29.92
N THR A 495 -36.05 1.75 -29.15
CA THR A 495 -36.49 3.16 -29.06
C THR A 495 -35.78 3.98 -27.98
N LYS A 496 -34.82 3.40 -27.24
CA LYS A 496 -34.10 4.05 -26.13
C LYS A 496 -32.62 4.32 -26.50
N PRO A 497 -31.94 5.28 -25.84
CA PRO A 497 -30.48 5.44 -25.93
C PRO A 497 -29.71 4.21 -25.42
N THR A 498 -28.37 4.22 -25.55
CA THR A 498 -27.49 3.21 -24.93
C THR A 498 -27.76 3.11 -23.43
N MET A 499 -27.91 1.88 -22.92
CA MET A 499 -28.26 1.62 -21.53
C MET A 499 -27.00 1.18 -20.77
N HIS A 500 -26.63 1.94 -19.74
CA HIS A 500 -25.56 1.56 -18.82
C HIS A 500 -26.16 0.76 -17.68
N VAL A 501 -25.65 -0.46 -17.46
CA VAL A 501 -26.14 -1.42 -16.46
C VAL A 501 -25.02 -1.72 -15.49
N GLN A 502 -25.24 -1.45 -14.20
CA GLN A 502 -24.40 -1.90 -13.10
C GLN A 502 -25.10 -3.06 -12.39
N VAL A 503 -24.42 -4.20 -12.27
CA VAL A 503 -24.90 -5.35 -11.51
C VAL A 503 -24.07 -5.50 -10.26
N ILE A 504 -24.74 -5.57 -9.12
CA ILE A 504 -24.16 -5.75 -7.79
C ILE A 504 -24.75 -7.03 -7.21
N ILE A 505 -23.88 -7.95 -6.79
CA ILE A 505 -24.27 -9.17 -6.09
C ILE A 505 -23.69 -9.16 -4.70
N ILE A 506 -24.57 -9.46 -3.74
CA ILE A 506 -24.27 -9.53 -2.32
C ILE A 506 -24.51 -10.99 -1.92
N PRO A 507 -23.47 -11.85 -1.90
CA PRO A 507 -23.63 -13.22 -1.45
C PRO A 507 -23.99 -13.22 0.05
N PRO A 508 -24.99 -14.00 0.49
CA PRO A 508 -25.31 -14.13 1.91
C PRO A 508 -24.17 -14.84 2.66
N SER A 509 -24.12 -14.64 3.98
CA SER A 509 -23.15 -15.31 4.86
C SER A 509 -23.16 -16.83 4.61
N GLY A 510 -21.99 -17.41 4.32
CA GLY A 510 -21.87 -18.81 3.92
C GLY A 510 -21.79 -19.06 2.42
N MET A 511 -21.82 -18.03 1.55
CA MET A 511 -21.56 -18.15 0.11
C MET A 511 -20.39 -17.27 -0.37
N SER A 512 -19.78 -17.63 -1.50
CA SER A 512 -18.74 -16.84 -2.17
C SER A 512 -18.98 -16.75 -3.68
N VAL A 513 -18.63 -15.63 -4.31
CA VAL A 513 -18.70 -15.49 -5.78
C VAL A 513 -17.46 -16.09 -6.41
N THR A 514 -17.63 -16.98 -7.39
CA THR A 514 -16.55 -17.69 -8.09
C THR A 514 -16.33 -17.19 -9.52
N SER A 515 -17.21 -16.33 -10.05
CA SER A 515 -17.05 -15.69 -11.36
C SER A 515 -15.96 -14.61 -11.36
N SER A 516 -15.03 -14.68 -12.32
CA SER A 516 -13.94 -13.71 -12.50
C SER A 516 -14.35 -12.40 -13.17
N ALA A 517 -15.58 -12.29 -13.66
CA ALA A 517 -16.11 -11.08 -14.33
C ALA A 517 -16.56 -9.98 -13.36
N PHE A 518 -16.48 -10.22 -12.05
CA PHE A 518 -16.92 -9.32 -10.99
C PHE A 518 -15.75 -8.90 -10.11
N ALA A 519 -15.53 -7.59 -9.97
CA ALA A 519 -14.54 -7.07 -9.05
C ALA A 519 -15.11 -7.01 -7.62
N LYS A 520 -14.30 -7.40 -6.63
CA LYS A 520 -14.63 -7.22 -5.21
C LYS A 520 -14.50 -5.73 -4.86
N SER A 521 -15.62 -5.07 -4.58
CA SER A 521 -15.72 -3.61 -4.46
C SER A 521 -15.60 -3.09 -3.01
N GLY A 522 -15.01 -3.89 -2.11
CA GLY A 522 -15.07 -3.68 -0.66
C GLY A 522 -16.35 -4.24 -0.03
N ALA A 523 -16.36 -4.36 1.31
CA ALA A 523 -17.52 -4.81 2.12
C ALA A 523 -18.25 -6.07 1.59
N GLY A 524 -17.51 -7.05 1.07
CA GLY A 524 -18.06 -8.31 0.54
C GLY A 524 -18.85 -8.21 -0.77
N GLN A 525 -18.99 -7.02 -1.37
CA GLN A 525 -19.80 -6.81 -2.57
C GLN A 525 -19.03 -7.12 -3.87
N TYR A 526 -19.73 -7.70 -4.83
CA TYR A 526 -19.20 -8.04 -6.14
C TYR A 526 -19.92 -7.22 -7.22
N THR A 527 -19.16 -6.44 -8.00
CA THR A 527 -19.72 -5.49 -8.97
C THR A 527 -19.17 -5.72 -10.38
N THR A 528 -20.03 -5.54 -11.38
CA THR A 528 -19.64 -5.44 -12.80
C THR A 528 -20.53 -4.43 -13.53
N THR A 529 -20.07 -3.94 -14.68
CA THR A 529 -20.76 -2.91 -15.48
C THR A 529 -20.76 -3.26 -16.96
N TYR A 530 -21.89 -3.04 -17.64
CA TYR A 530 -22.02 -3.26 -19.08
C TYR A 530 -22.79 -2.11 -19.76
N GLU A 531 -22.52 -1.95 -21.05
CA GLU A 531 -23.23 -1.02 -21.93
C GLU A 531 -24.01 -1.84 -22.96
N LEU A 532 -25.29 -1.50 -23.15
CA LEU A 532 -26.21 -2.19 -24.05
C LEU A 532 -26.77 -1.22 -25.08
N GLU A 533 -26.40 -1.41 -26.34
CA GLU A 533 -26.88 -0.62 -27.47
C GLU A 533 -28.39 -0.80 -27.71
N PRO A 534 -29.07 0.18 -28.35
CA PRO A 534 -30.50 0.12 -28.61
C PRO A 534 -30.92 -1.15 -29.37
N GLY A 535 -31.82 -1.94 -28.78
CA GLY A 535 -32.27 -3.22 -29.34
C GLY A 535 -31.40 -4.43 -29.02
N SER A 536 -30.32 -4.26 -28.25
CA SER A 536 -29.49 -5.38 -27.76
C SER A 536 -30.00 -5.92 -26.43
N GLY A 537 -29.79 -7.21 -26.20
CA GLY A 537 -30.00 -7.86 -24.91
C GLY A 537 -28.76 -8.65 -24.50
N LYS A 538 -28.60 -8.86 -23.20
CA LYS A 538 -27.47 -9.58 -22.63
C LYS A 538 -27.90 -10.40 -21.43
N ASP A 539 -27.50 -11.66 -21.45
CA ASP A 539 -27.49 -12.52 -20.29
C ASP A 539 -26.16 -12.33 -19.55
N ILE A 540 -26.26 -12.07 -18.25
CA ILE A 540 -25.13 -11.87 -17.35
C ILE A 540 -25.10 -13.09 -16.43
N GLU A 541 -24.05 -13.89 -16.57
CA GLU A 541 -23.89 -15.15 -15.85
C GLU A 541 -22.95 -15.00 -14.65
N VAL A 542 -23.38 -15.47 -13.48
CA VAL A 542 -22.61 -15.36 -12.23
C VAL A 542 -22.59 -16.69 -11.52
N ALA A 543 -21.39 -17.27 -11.42
CA ALA A 543 -21.14 -18.44 -10.58
C ALA A 543 -20.94 -18.00 -9.12
N ILE A 544 -21.66 -18.65 -8.22
CA ILE A 544 -21.48 -18.56 -6.76
C ILE A 544 -21.33 -19.97 -6.18
N ARG A 545 -20.67 -20.11 -5.03
CA ARG A 545 -20.47 -21.40 -4.35
C ARG A 545 -20.93 -21.33 -2.91
N SER A 546 -21.56 -22.41 -2.44
CA SER A 546 -21.97 -22.58 -1.05
C SER A 546 -20.84 -23.16 -0.20
N ASN A 547 -20.60 -22.55 0.96
CA ASN A 547 -19.64 -22.97 1.97
C ASN A 547 -20.34 -23.41 3.27
N GLN A 548 -21.67 -23.28 3.35
CA GLN A 548 -22.52 -23.70 4.47
C GLN A 548 -23.83 -24.33 3.95
N VAL A 549 -24.41 -25.22 4.76
CA VAL A 549 -25.71 -25.89 4.51
C VAL A 549 -26.84 -25.04 5.11
N GLY A 550 -27.95 -24.88 4.41
CA GLY A 550 -29.07 -24.02 4.83
C GLY A 550 -29.92 -23.51 3.67
N ASP A 551 -30.94 -22.71 4.01
CA ASP A 551 -31.71 -21.93 3.04
C ASP A 551 -31.19 -20.49 3.00
N PHE A 552 -30.99 -19.97 1.79
CA PHE A 552 -30.32 -18.69 1.54
C PHE A 552 -31.08 -17.88 0.48
N ASP A 553 -31.36 -16.62 0.79
CA ASP A 553 -31.88 -15.65 -0.18
C ASP A 553 -30.72 -14.90 -0.83
N VAL A 554 -30.46 -15.15 -2.11
CA VAL A 554 -29.42 -14.45 -2.87
C VAL A 554 -30.00 -13.23 -3.53
N ASN A 555 -29.46 -12.06 -3.17
CA ASN A 555 -29.90 -10.77 -3.69
C ASN A 555 -28.97 -10.28 -4.81
N GLY A 556 -29.52 -10.20 -6.03
CA GLY A 556 -28.91 -9.51 -7.16
C GLY A 556 -29.58 -8.15 -7.33
N ARG A 557 -28.80 -7.06 -7.25
CA ARG A 557 -29.27 -5.69 -7.47
C ARG A 557 -28.76 -5.21 -8.83
N ILE A 558 -29.63 -4.53 -9.57
CA ILE A 558 -29.28 -3.89 -10.84
C ILE A 558 -29.69 -2.44 -10.79
N ILE A 559 -28.74 -1.58 -11.14
CA ILE A 559 -28.97 -0.16 -11.38
C ILE A 559 -28.76 0.06 -12.88
N TYR A 560 -29.72 0.67 -13.58
CA TYR A 560 -29.53 1.07 -14.97
C TYR A 560 -30.03 2.48 -15.26
N TYR A 561 -29.41 3.13 -16.24
CA TYR A 561 -29.80 4.43 -16.78
C TYR A 561 -29.52 4.49 -18.29
N PHE A 562 -30.09 5.48 -18.98
CA PHE A 562 -30.01 5.61 -20.43
C PHE A 562 -29.27 6.89 -20.85
N GLY A 563 -28.26 6.76 -21.71
CA GLY A 563 -27.37 7.87 -22.07
C GLY A 563 -26.60 8.40 -20.86
N ASP A 564 -26.27 9.70 -20.87
CA ASP A 564 -25.53 10.34 -19.77
C ASP A 564 -26.38 10.65 -18.52
N ASP A 565 -27.70 10.42 -18.57
CA ASP A 565 -28.66 10.94 -17.59
C ASP A 565 -28.77 10.03 -16.35
N ARG A 566 -27.79 10.16 -15.47
CA ARG A 566 -27.64 9.35 -14.24
C ARG A 566 -28.67 9.64 -13.15
N GLU A 567 -29.41 10.75 -13.25
CA GLU A 567 -30.40 11.14 -12.24
C GLU A 567 -31.71 10.34 -12.34
N ASP A 568 -32.03 9.82 -13.54
CA ASP A 568 -33.20 8.96 -13.83
C ASP A 568 -32.86 7.45 -13.75
N SER A 569 -31.91 7.06 -12.89
CA SER A 569 -31.54 5.64 -12.76
C SER A 569 -32.65 4.80 -12.11
N GLU A 570 -32.98 3.67 -12.74
CA GLU A 570 -33.88 2.67 -12.20
C GLU A 570 -33.07 1.62 -11.43
N ASP A 571 -33.51 1.29 -10.20
CA ASP A 571 -32.84 0.37 -9.28
C ASP A 571 -33.78 -0.77 -8.90
N HIS A 572 -33.38 -2.00 -9.22
CA HIS A 572 -34.19 -3.20 -9.05
C HIS A 572 -33.40 -4.24 -8.25
N THR A 573 -33.93 -4.63 -7.09
CA THR A 573 -33.42 -5.78 -6.32
C THR A 573 -34.23 -7.02 -6.65
N LEU A 574 -33.56 -8.11 -6.99
CA LEU A 574 -34.13 -9.41 -7.31
C LEU A 574 -33.59 -10.45 -6.32
N THR A 575 -34.49 -11.15 -5.65
CA THR A 575 -34.17 -12.18 -4.67
C THR A 575 -34.43 -13.56 -5.26
N LEU A 576 -33.46 -14.47 -5.15
CA LEU A 576 -33.60 -15.87 -5.53
C LEU A 576 -33.35 -16.76 -4.30
N PRO A 577 -34.36 -17.53 -3.83
CA PRO A 577 -34.17 -18.48 -2.75
C PRO A 577 -33.42 -19.73 -3.24
N ILE A 578 -32.46 -20.18 -2.44
CA ILE A 578 -31.60 -21.34 -2.70
C ILE A 578 -31.53 -22.23 -1.46
N THR A 579 -31.85 -23.51 -1.62
CA THR A 579 -31.65 -24.54 -0.59
C THR A 579 -30.33 -25.28 -0.86
N VAL A 580 -29.41 -25.25 0.10
CA VAL A 580 -28.17 -26.04 0.09
C VAL A 580 -28.29 -27.19 1.06
N ARG A 581 -28.10 -28.43 0.58
CA ARG A 581 -28.11 -29.65 1.40
C ARG A 581 -26.70 -30.24 1.58
N ALA A 582 -26.50 -30.95 2.68
CA ALA A 582 -25.29 -31.76 2.87
C ALA A 582 -25.18 -32.85 1.79
N GLU A 583 -23.97 -33.23 1.43
CA GLU A 583 -23.73 -34.40 0.59
C GLU A 583 -24.13 -35.66 1.37
N ALA A 584 -24.93 -36.54 0.76
CA ALA A 584 -25.41 -37.74 1.42
C ALA A 584 -24.29 -38.77 1.53
N GLU A 585 -23.89 -39.13 2.75
CA GLU A 585 -22.87 -40.17 2.95
C GLU A 585 -23.32 -41.50 2.30
N PRO A 586 -22.40 -42.21 1.61
CA PRO A 586 -22.70 -43.53 1.06
C PRO A 586 -22.95 -44.52 2.21
N VAL A 587 -24.18 -45.04 2.31
CA VAL A 587 -24.60 -45.99 3.35
C VAL A 587 -23.66 -47.21 3.38
N PRO A 588 -23.03 -47.53 4.53
CA PRO A 588 -22.22 -48.73 4.66
C PRO A 588 -23.10 -49.99 4.61
N ASP A 589 -22.82 -50.88 3.65
CA ASP A 589 -23.46 -52.18 3.55
C ASP A 589 -23.02 -53.08 4.73
N GLN A 590 -23.97 -53.56 5.53
CA GLN A 590 -23.74 -54.62 6.52
C GLN A 590 -24.57 -55.86 6.19
N THR A 591 -23.85 -56.87 5.75
CA THR A 591 -24.28 -58.22 5.36
C THR A 591 -24.89 -59.04 6.51
N ALA A 592 -25.95 -59.82 6.24
CA ALA A 592 -25.85 -61.29 6.04
C ALA A 592 -27.16 -62.10 6.26
N GLY A 593 -27.53 -62.94 5.28
CA GLY A 593 -28.45 -64.11 5.42
C GLY A 593 -29.97 -63.82 5.46
N THR A 594 -30.88 -64.66 4.91
CA THR A 594 -30.72 -65.93 4.16
C THR A 594 -32.01 -66.25 3.35
N SER A 595 -31.83 -66.74 2.11
CA SER A 595 -32.69 -67.65 1.29
C SER A 595 -34.24 -67.66 1.38
N GLU A 596 -34.91 -67.43 0.23
CA GLU A 596 -35.91 -68.28 -0.49
C GLU A 596 -36.41 -67.49 -1.74
N SER A 597 -36.11 -67.85 -3.01
CA SER A 597 -36.86 -68.72 -3.97
C SER A 597 -38.30 -68.27 -4.29
N GLU A 598 -38.78 -68.03 -5.53
CA GLU A 598 -38.27 -68.16 -6.93
C GLU A 598 -38.77 -66.95 -7.81
N GLY A 599 -38.62 -66.80 -9.15
CA GLY A 599 -38.09 -67.63 -10.24
C GLY A 599 -38.17 -66.94 -11.63
N SER A 600 -37.91 -67.69 -12.72
CA SER A 600 -38.13 -67.33 -14.17
C SER A 600 -37.25 -66.19 -14.78
N SER A 601 -35.98 -66.38 -15.17
CA SER A 601 -35.46 -67.09 -16.37
C SER A 601 -35.38 -66.31 -17.72
N THR A 602 -34.25 -65.59 -17.94
CA THR A 602 -33.26 -65.68 -19.08
C THR A 602 -33.67 -65.84 -20.58
N PRO A 603 -32.76 -65.68 -21.60
CA PRO A 603 -31.35 -65.16 -21.63
C PRO A 603 -30.92 -64.24 -22.82
N GLY A 604 -29.71 -63.65 -22.73
CA GLY A 604 -28.83 -63.28 -23.86
C GLY A 604 -28.90 -61.83 -24.39
N PHE A 605 -27.87 -61.22 -24.99
CA PHE A 605 -26.50 -61.68 -25.33
C PHE A 605 -25.49 -60.50 -25.37
N ALA A 606 -24.20 -60.84 -25.39
CA ALA A 606 -23.01 -59.97 -25.38
C ALA A 606 -22.85 -58.93 -26.51
N ALA A 607 -21.91 -57.99 -26.31
CA ALA A 607 -20.96 -57.58 -27.35
C ALA A 607 -19.58 -57.20 -26.77
N VAL A 608 -18.51 -57.76 -27.35
CA VAL A 608 -17.10 -57.51 -27.03
C VAL A 608 -16.37 -57.13 -28.33
N VAL A 609 -15.58 -56.05 -28.28
CA VAL A 609 -14.38 -55.68 -29.10
C VAL A 609 -14.24 -56.19 -30.55
N ALA A 610 -14.05 -55.26 -31.51
CA ALA A 610 -13.27 -55.36 -32.78
C ALA A 610 -13.72 -54.22 -33.76
N ILE A 611 -12.96 -53.70 -34.75
CA ILE A 611 -11.59 -53.93 -35.24
C ILE A 611 -11.05 -52.69 -36.00
N THR A 612 -9.72 -52.54 -36.00
CA THR A 612 -8.78 -51.92 -36.97
C THR A 612 -9.28 -51.18 -38.25
N GLY A 613 -8.63 -50.05 -38.58
CA GLY A 613 -7.76 -50.03 -39.77
C GLY A 613 -7.99 -49.06 -40.95
N LEU A 614 -7.01 -48.14 -41.11
CA LEU A 614 -6.38 -47.68 -42.36
C LEU A 614 -7.01 -46.64 -43.32
N LEU A 615 -6.19 -45.59 -43.55
CA LEU A 615 -6.15 -44.67 -44.69
C LEU A 615 -6.12 -45.38 -46.06
N ALA A 616 -6.70 -44.75 -47.09
CA ALA A 616 -5.90 -44.21 -48.22
C ALA A 616 -6.68 -43.26 -49.17
N ALA A 617 -5.99 -42.19 -49.56
CA ALA A 617 -6.38 -41.05 -50.39
C ALA A 617 -6.99 -41.29 -51.80
N TYR A 618 -7.84 -40.36 -52.24
CA TYR A 618 -7.82 -39.77 -53.59
C TYR A 618 -8.45 -38.35 -53.59
N LEU A 619 -7.67 -37.26 -53.65
CA LEU A 619 -7.42 -36.44 -54.87
C LEU A 619 -8.71 -36.00 -55.60
N ARG A 620 -9.11 -34.71 -55.61
CA ARG A 620 -8.64 -33.60 -56.48
C ARG A 620 -9.59 -32.37 -56.29
N ARG A 621 -9.30 -31.08 -56.59
CA ARG A 621 -8.10 -30.33 -57.04
C ARG A 621 -8.43 -28.80 -57.07
N LYS A 622 -7.45 -27.93 -56.75
CA LYS A 622 -7.16 -26.60 -57.38
C LYS A 622 -8.26 -25.51 -57.44
N ILE A 623 -7.91 -24.21 -57.53
CA ILE A 623 -6.59 -23.56 -57.75
C ILE A 623 -6.11 -22.87 -56.48
#